data_AF-A0A8B7DXF4-F1
#
_entry.id   AF-A0A8B7DXF4-F1
#
_cell.length_a   1.000
_cell.length_b   1.000
_cell.length_c   1.000
_cell.angle_alpha   90.00
_cell.angle_beta   90.00
_cell.angle_gamma   90.00
#
_symmetry.space_group_name_H-M   'P 1'
#
loop_
_entity.id
_entity.type
_entity.pdbx_description
1 polymer ?
#
loop_
_entity_poly.entity_id
_entity_poly.type
_entity_poly.pdbx_seq_one_letter_code
_entity_poly.pdbx_strand_id
1 'polypeptide(L)'
;MLKLARNALCDLEVLKDCDGKYIKWSYIKALYEIQEEEGLKFANKISIKLIYFHRHKMNVKFAAQTLSSSVADAIEFLMFSKHPNFKHAEGTINFIRVIDKLFNMLNSKSLVSKSCKKALFLNDYPYWNLTFD
;
A
#
# COMPACT_ATOMS: atom_id res chain seq x y z
N MET A 1 9.02 -3.90 9.91
CA MET A 1 7.71 -4.34 9.37
C MET A 1 7.53 -3.95 7.90
N LEU A 2 7.38 -2.66 7.54
CA LEU A 2 7.06 -2.21 6.17
C LEU A 2 7.96 -2.78 5.05
N LYS A 3 9.28 -2.81 5.27
CA LYS A 3 10.24 -3.40 4.33
C LYS A 3 10.00 -4.89 4.11
N LEU A 4 9.74 -5.62 5.19
CA LEU A 4 9.50 -7.05 5.13
C LEU A 4 8.18 -7.34 4.40
N ALA A 5 7.12 -6.58 4.67
CA ALA A 5 5.86 -6.69 3.96
C ALA A 5 6.03 -6.48 2.45
N ARG A 6 6.72 -5.39 2.03
CA ARG A 6 7.02 -5.16 0.60
C ARG A 6 7.87 -6.28 0.02
N ASN A 7 8.95 -6.66 0.71
CA ASN A 7 9.89 -7.68 0.23
C ASN A 7 9.20 -9.04 0.09
N ALA A 8 8.37 -9.44 1.05
CA ALA A 8 7.62 -10.69 1.01
C ALA A 8 6.62 -10.67 -0.15
N LEU A 9 5.85 -9.59 -0.32
CA LEU A 9 4.91 -9.48 -1.44
C LEU A 9 5.62 -9.54 -2.79
N CYS A 10 6.78 -8.90 -2.92
CA CYS A 10 7.55 -8.93 -4.17
C CYS A 10 8.21 -10.30 -4.41
N ASP A 11 8.85 -10.89 -3.39
CA ASP A 11 9.59 -12.15 -3.53
C ASP A 11 8.63 -13.33 -3.76
N LEU A 12 7.43 -13.31 -3.15
CA LEU A 12 6.40 -14.35 -3.31
C LEU A 12 5.45 -14.09 -4.49
N GLU A 13 5.41 -12.87 -5.01
CA GLU A 13 4.53 -12.32 -6.05
C GLU A 13 3.02 -12.39 -5.76
N VAL A 14 2.54 -13.40 -5.04
CA VAL A 14 1.14 -13.64 -4.68
C VAL A 14 1.04 -14.07 -3.22
N LEU A 15 0.22 -13.36 -2.46
CA LEU A 15 -0.24 -13.75 -1.12
C LEU A 15 -1.77 -13.95 -1.14
N LYS A 16 -2.32 -14.57 -0.10
CA LYS A 16 -3.76 -14.63 0.14
C LYS A 16 -4.08 -14.01 1.50
N ASP A 17 -5.18 -13.28 1.57
CA ASP A 17 -5.72 -12.82 2.85
C ASP A 17 -6.56 -13.93 3.53
N CYS A 18 -7.12 -13.62 4.71
CA CYS A 18 -7.96 -14.54 5.47
C CYS A 18 -9.26 -14.93 4.75
N ASP A 19 -9.72 -14.11 3.81
CA ASP A 19 -10.92 -14.35 2.99
C ASP A 19 -10.59 -15.13 1.70
N GLY A 20 -9.31 -15.46 1.48
CA GLY A 20 -8.84 -16.13 0.27
C GLY A 20 -8.68 -15.21 -0.96
N LYS A 21 -8.80 -13.89 -0.81
CA LYS A 21 -8.56 -12.94 -1.90
C LYS A 21 -7.07 -12.82 -2.19
N TYR A 22 -6.74 -12.64 -3.47
CA TYR A 22 -5.36 -12.56 -3.91
C TYR A 22 -4.77 -11.16 -3.70
N ILE A 23 -3.58 -11.13 -3.11
CA ILE A 23 -2.74 -9.94 -2.99
C ILE A 23 -1.59 -10.15 -3.96
N LYS A 24 -1.51 -9.35 -5.03
CA LYS A 24 -0.53 -9.59 -6.11
C LYS A 24 0.38 -8.39 -6.32
N TRP A 25 1.67 -8.65 -6.42
CA TRP A 25 2.66 -7.64 -6.78
C TRP A 25 2.47 -7.12 -8.21
N SER A 26 1.89 -7.95 -9.09
CA SER A 26 1.58 -7.59 -10.48
C SER A 26 0.71 -6.34 -10.62
N TYR A 27 -0.23 -6.08 -9.70
CA TYR A 27 -1.05 -4.86 -9.77
C TYR A 27 -0.22 -3.59 -9.55
N ILE A 28 0.82 -3.66 -8.73
CA ILE A 28 1.71 -2.54 -8.45
C ILE A 28 2.66 -2.30 -9.64
N LYS A 29 3.16 -3.38 -10.28
CA LYS A 29 3.91 -3.30 -11.55
C LYS A 29 3.05 -2.70 -12.67
N ALA A 30 1.83 -3.21 -12.86
CA ALA A 30 0.90 -2.73 -13.87
C ALA A 30 0.53 -1.25 -13.67
N LEU A 31 0.43 -0.78 -12.42
CA LEU A 31 0.18 0.64 -12.14
C LEU A 31 1.37 1.51 -12.57
N TYR A 32 2.59 1.04 -12.37
CA TYR A 32 3.76 1.74 -12.89
C TYR A 32 3.74 1.78 -14.43
N GLU A 33 3.50 0.65 -15.07
CA GLU A 33 3.50 0.53 -16.54
C GLU A 33 2.49 1.47 -17.21
N ILE A 34 1.23 1.49 -16.73
CA ILE A 34 0.20 2.38 -17.29
C ILE A 34 0.57 3.85 -17.13
N GLN A 35 1.11 4.24 -15.98
CA GLN A 35 1.49 5.64 -15.76
C GLN A 35 2.63 6.10 -16.69
N GLU A 36 3.49 5.18 -17.12
CA GLU A 36 4.57 5.50 -18.04
C GLU A 36 4.10 5.42 -19.50
N GLU A 37 3.17 4.52 -19.82
CA GLU A 37 2.49 4.43 -21.13
C GLU A 37 1.65 5.69 -21.42
N GLU A 38 0.83 6.12 -20.48
CA GLU A 38 -0.02 7.31 -20.60
C GLU A 38 0.76 8.62 -20.47
N GLY A 39 1.99 8.56 -19.91
CA GLY A 39 2.77 9.75 -19.55
C GLY A 39 2.17 10.60 -18.42
N LEU A 40 1.08 10.12 -17.80
CA LEU A 40 0.38 10.78 -16.69
C LEU A 40 0.52 9.96 -15.41
N LYS A 41 0.73 10.65 -14.29
CA LYS A 41 0.81 10.02 -12.97
C LYS A 41 -0.43 10.30 -12.15
N PHE A 42 -0.96 9.24 -11.54
CA PHE A 42 -1.84 9.41 -10.39
C PHE A 42 -1.07 10.11 -9.25
N ALA A 43 -1.78 10.59 -8.23
CA ALA A 43 -1.20 11.30 -7.07
C ALA A 43 -0.35 10.41 -6.12
N ASN A 44 0.42 9.46 -6.67
CA ASN A 44 1.34 8.58 -5.96
C ASN A 44 2.81 8.85 -6.38
N LYS A 45 3.74 8.24 -5.65
CA LYS A 45 5.20 8.42 -5.86
C LYS A 45 5.88 7.18 -6.44
N ILE A 46 5.11 6.31 -7.12
CA ILE A 46 5.68 5.13 -7.78
C ILE A 46 6.61 5.58 -8.92
N SER A 47 7.72 4.87 -9.04
CA SER A 47 8.75 5.09 -10.06
C SER A 47 9.46 3.79 -10.39
N ILE A 48 10.34 3.81 -11.39
CA ILE A 48 11.14 2.66 -11.82
C ILE A 48 11.96 2.01 -10.70
N LYS A 49 12.20 2.71 -9.59
CA LYS A 49 12.84 2.17 -8.39
C LYS A 49 12.04 1.02 -7.76
N LEU A 50 10.75 0.92 -8.07
CA LEU A 50 9.89 -0.20 -7.73
C LEU A 50 10.27 -1.47 -8.50
N ILE A 51 10.56 -1.33 -9.80
CA ILE A 51 11.07 -2.45 -10.62
C ILE A 51 12.44 -2.88 -10.11
N TYR A 52 13.33 -1.90 -9.89
CA TYR A 52 14.67 -2.15 -9.37
C TYR A 52 14.74 -2.20 -7.84
N PHE A 53 13.68 -2.67 -7.15
CA PHE A 53 13.64 -2.60 -5.69
C PHE A 53 14.75 -3.43 -5.02
N HIS A 54 15.30 -4.47 -5.67
CA HIS A 54 16.39 -5.29 -5.10
C HIS A 54 17.61 -4.43 -4.73
N ARG A 55 17.94 -3.42 -5.55
CA ARG A 55 19.01 -2.44 -5.27
C ARG A 55 18.69 -1.54 -4.08
N HIS A 56 17.41 -1.48 -3.69
CA HIS A 56 16.91 -0.67 -2.59
C HIS A 56 16.07 -1.48 -1.58
N LYS A 57 16.38 -2.78 -1.44
CA LYS A 57 15.61 -3.72 -0.59
C LYS A 57 15.56 -3.28 0.88
N MET A 58 16.56 -2.53 1.32
CA MET A 58 16.66 -2.02 2.70
C MET A 58 16.14 -0.59 2.91
N ASN A 59 15.72 0.10 1.85
CA ASN A 59 15.28 1.49 1.94
C ASN A 59 13.79 1.59 2.34
N VAL A 60 13.54 2.02 3.58
CA VAL A 60 12.19 2.17 4.15
C VAL A 60 11.37 3.20 3.38
N LYS A 61 11.99 4.29 2.91
CA LYS A 61 11.30 5.36 2.18
C LYS A 61 10.62 4.82 0.92
N PHE A 62 11.29 3.95 0.16
CA PHE A 62 10.68 3.34 -1.01
C PHE A 62 9.59 2.34 -0.63
N ALA A 63 9.76 1.59 0.47
CA ALA A 63 8.70 0.71 0.94
C ALA A 63 7.42 1.49 1.32
N ALA A 64 7.57 2.65 1.96
CA ALA A 64 6.45 3.54 2.26
C ALA A 64 5.80 4.13 1.01
N GLN A 65 6.59 4.48 0.00
CA GLN A 65 6.02 4.96 -1.27
C GLN A 65 5.25 3.86 -2.00
N THR A 66 5.77 2.63 -2.02
CA THR A 66 5.13 1.47 -2.65
C THR A 66 3.82 1.08 -1.96
N LEU A 67 3.83 1.01 -0.62
CA LEU A 67 2.69 0.56 0.17
C LEU A 67 2.02 1.77 0.85
N SER A 68 1.55 2.72 0.04
CA SER A 68 0.86 3.93 0.52
C SER A 68 -0.60 3.97 0.09
N SER A 69 -1.45 4.69 0.84
CA SER A 69 -2.87 4.83 0.50
C SER A 69 -3.11 5.37 -0.91
N SER A 70 -2.28 6.30 -1.42
CA SER A 70 -2.47 6.82 -2.78
C SER A 70 -2.19 5.81 -3.89
N VAL A 71 -1.40 4.77 -3.60
CA VAL A 71 -1.24 3.62 -4.50
C VAL A 71 -2.50 2.76 -4.47
N ALA A 72 -3.05 2.51 -3.28
CA ALA A 72 -4.31 1.77 -3.15
C ALA A 72 -5.47 2.49 -3.86
N ASP A 73 -5.56 3.82 -3.72
CA ASP A 73 -6.61 4.62 -4.37
C ASP A 73 -6.48 4.60 -5.91
N ALA A 74 -5.26 4.61 -6.44
CA ALA A 74 -5.03 4.47 -7.89
C ALA A 74 -5.42 3.08 -8.42
N ILE A 75 -5.08 2.02 -7.69
CA ILE A 75 -5.46 0.64 -8.03
C ILE A 75 -6.99 0.49 -7.94
N GLU A 76 -7.62 1.05 -6.91
CA GLU A 76 -9.08 1.02 -6.74
C GLU A 76 -9.79 1.76 -7.86
N PHE A 77 -9.30 2.95 -8.25
CA PHE A 77 -9.83 3.70 -9.38
C PHE A 77 -9.75 2.88 -10.69
N LEU A 78 -8.61 2.26 -10.98
CA LEU A 78 -8.43 1.46 -12.20
C LEU A 78 -9.31 0.19 -12.20
N MET A 79 -9.49 -0.42 -11.02
CA MET A 79 -10.41 -1.55 -10.85
C MET A 79 -11.87 -1.12 -11.10
N PHE A 80 -12.30 0.01 -10.53
CA PHE A 80 -13.64 0.56 -10.73
C PHE A 80 -13.90 0.98 -12.18
N SER A 81 -12.90 1.57 -12.84
CA SER A 81 -12.90 1.88 -14.28
C SER A 81 -12.81 0.63 -15.17
N LYS A 82 -12.81 -0.59 -14.60
CA LYS A 82 -12.80 -1.88 -15.29
C LYS A 82 -11.58 -2.10 -16.19
N HIS A 83 -10.43 -1.52 -15.83
CA HIS A 83 -9.19 -1.73 -16.57
C HIS A 83 -8.80 -3.23 -16.52
N PRO A 84 -8.48 -3.89 -17.66
CA PRO A 84 -8.25 -5.33 -17.72
C PRO A 84 -7.22 -5.86 -16.71
N ASN A 85 -6.16 -5.09 -16.47
CA ASN A 85 -5.05 -5.48 -15.58
C ASN A 85 -5.38 -5.37 -14.07
N PHE A 86 -6.54 -4.81 -13.70
CA PHE A 86 -6.89 -4.50 -12.30
C PHE A 86 -8.14 -5.23 -11.81
N LYS A 87 -8.55 -6.29 -12.50
CA LYS A 87 -9.69 -7.12 -12.06
C LYS A 87 -9.37 -7.81 -10.74
N HIS A 88 -10.34 -7.79 -9.83
CA HIS A 88 -10.29 -8.43 -8.52
C HIS A 88 -9.07 -8.01 -7.67
N ALA A 89 -8.76 -6.71 -7.65
CA ALA A 89 -7.62 -6.16 -6.92
C ALA A 89 -7.94 -5.86 -5.43
N GLU A 90 -9.14 -6.20 -4.94
CA GLU A 90 -9.64 -5.83 -3.61
C GLU A 90 -8.71 -6.27 -2.48
N GLY A 91 -8.17 -7.49 -2.57
CA GLY A 91 -7.22 -8.01 -1.60
C GLY A 91 -5.95 -7.16 -1.54
N THR A 92 -5.43 -6.74 -2.70
CA THR A 92 -4.23 -5.90 -2.79
C THR A 92 -4.48 -4.49 -2.26
N ILE A 93 -5.63 -3.90 -2.60
CA ILE A 93 -6.05 -2.58 -2.12
C ILE A 93 -6.14 -2.59 -0.59
N ASN A 94 -6.83 -3.59 -0.02
CA ASN A 94 -6.99 -3.70 1.42
C ASN A 94 -5.65 -3.91 2.13
N PHE A 95 -4.81 -4.81 1.61
CA PHE A 95 -3.47 -5.05 2.15
C PHE A 95 -2.63 -3.76 2.22
N ILE A 96 -2.58 -2.98 1.14
CA ILE A 96 -1.83 -1.72 1.11
C ILE A 96 -2.37 -0.73 2.13
N ARG A 97 -3.71 -0.57 2.22
CA ARG A 97 -4.35 0.34 3.17
C ARG A 97 -4.06 -0.04 4.62
N VAL A 98 -4.17 -1.31 4.97
CA VAL A 98 -3.90 -1.81 6.32
C VAL A 98 -2.44 -1.56 6.70
N ILE A 99 -1.49 -1.88 5.81
CA ILE A 99 -0.07 -1.67 6.06
C ILE A 99 0.29 -0.18 6.20
N ASP A 100 -0.27 0.70 5.36
CA ASP A 100 -0.04 2.14 5.44
C ASP A 100 -0.61 2.73 6.75
N LYS A 101 -1.83 2.33 7.12
CA LYS A 101 -2.43 2.76 8.40
C LYS A 101 -1.61 2.28 9.60
N LEU A 102 -1.19 1.00 9.61
CA LEU A 102 -0.30 0.45 10.65
C LEU A 102 1.00 1.24 10.76
N PHE A 103 1.63 1.53 9.62
CA PHE A 103 2.88 2.26 9.59
C PHE A 103 2.70 3.69 10.11
N ASN A 104 1.66 4.40 9.68
CA ASN A 104 1.36 5.76 10.12
C ASN A 104 1.05 5.81 11.63
N MET A 105 0.27 4.85 12.13
CA MET A 105 -0.10 4.75 13.54
C MET A 105 1.13 4.51 14.43
N LEU A 106 1.98 3.55 14.06
CA LEU A 106 3.17 3.18 14.85
C LEU A 106 4.33 4.17 14.71
N ASN A 107 4.30 5.03 13.69
CA ASN A 107 5.34 6.03 13.44
C ASN A 107 4.86 7.46 13.71
N SER A 108 3.64 7.64 14.24
CA SER A 108 3.18 8.97 14.63
C SER A 108 3.89 9.48 15.87
N LYS A 109 4.26 10.76 15.83
CA LYS A 109 4.85 11.50 16.96
C LYS A 109 4.04 12.72 17.36
N SER A 110 2.94 12.99 16.66
CA SER A 110 2.18 14.23 16.84
C SER A 110 1.09 14.03 17.90
N LEU A 111 1.06 14.94 18.86
CA LEU A 111 0.09 14.93 19.97
C LEU A 111 -1.27 15.54 19.56
N VAL A 112 -1.27 16.37 18.51
CA VAL A 112 -2.40 17.25 18.12
C VAL A 112 -3.10 16.76 16.85
N SER A 113 -2.50 15.83 16.12
CA SER A 113 -3.07 15.27 14.90
C SER A 113 -4.28 14.38 15.22
N LYS A 114 -5.17 14.25 14.23
CA LYS A 114 -6.40 13.44 14.34
C LYS A 114 -6.14 11.98 13.93
N SER A 115 -6.87 11.05 14.54
CA SER A 115 -6.94 9.64 14.14
C SER A 115 -5.56 8.99 14.00
N CYS A 116 -5.34 8.08 13.04
CA CYS A 116 -4.12 7.24 12.95
C CYS A 116 -2.82 8.04 12.67
N LYS A 117 -2.90 9.37 12.64
CA LYS A 117 -1.76 10.28 12.59
C LYS A 117 -1.40 10.83 13.96
N LYS A 118 -2.13 10.54 15.03
CA LYS A 118 -1.83 10.89 16.43
C LYS A 118 -0.91 9.86 17.08
N ALA A 119 -0.09 10.29 18.03
CA ALA A 119 0.63 9.37 18.90
C ALA A 119 -0.34 8.45 19.65
N LEU A 120 0.08 7.21 19.90
CA LEU A 120 -0.75 6.20 20.52
C LEU A 120 -1.00 6.49 22.01
N PHE A 121 -2.27 6.66 22.39
CA PHE A 121 -2.73 6.72 23.77
C PHE A 121 -3.81 5.67 24.02
N LEU A 122 -3.90 5.18 25.27
CA LEU A 122 -4.90 4.20 25.67
C LEU A 122 -6.34 4.70 25.43
N ASN A 123 -6.57 5.98 25.66
CA ASN A 123 -7.87 6.62 25.47
C ASN A 123 -8.32 6.64 23.99
N ASP A 124 -7.39 6.49 23.04
CA ASP A 124 -7.70 6.48 21.62
C ASP A 124 -7.98 5.06 21.09
N TYR A 125 -8.02 4.04 21.94
CA TYR A 125 -8.27 2.64 21.58
C TYR A 125 -9.47 2.42 20.63
N PRO A 126 -10.65 3.05 20.84
CA PRO A 126 -11.80 2.87 19.95
C PRO A 126 -11.53 3.27 18.50
N TYR A 127 -10.65 4.27 18.28
CA TYR A 127 -10.30 4.73 16.93
C TYR A 127 -9.38 3.75 16.20
N TRP A 128 -8.56 3.00 16.95
CA TRP A 128 -7.64 2.02 16.37
C TRP A 128 -8.32 0.67 16.12
N ASN A 129 -9.27 0.26 16.96
CA ASN A 129 -9.95 -1.03 16.80
C ASN A 129 -10.70 -1.11 15.46
N LEU A 130 -11.42 -0.04 15.11
CA LEU A 130 -12.12 0.12 13.81
C LEU A 130 -11.20 0.03 12.57
N THR A 131 -9.87 0.10 12.76
CA THR A 131 -8.93 0.02 11.65
C THR A 131 -8.62 -1.42 11.24
N PHE A 132 -8.89 -2.39 12.12
CA PHE A 132 -8.53 -3.80 11.95
C PHE A 132 -9.73 -4.75 11.93
N ASP A 133 -10.94 -4.21 12.18
CA ASP A 133 -12.23 -4.87 11.96
C ASP A 133 -12.67 -4.71 10.48
#